data_AF-A0AAW0WLW4-F1
#
_entry.id   AF-A0AAW0WLW4-F1
#
_cell.length_a   1.000
_cell.length_b   1.000
_cell.length_c   1.000
_cell.angle_alpha   90.00
_cell.angle_beta   90.00
_cell.angle_gamma   90.00
#
_symmetry.space_group_name_H-M   'P 1'
#
loop_
_entity.id
_entity.type
_entity.pdbx_description
1 polymer ?
#
loop_
_entity_poly.entity_id
_entity_poly.type
_entity_poly.pdbx_seq_one_letter_code
_entity_poly.pdbx_strand_id
1 'polypeptide(L)'
;DDNLDCRKPDSDATPSTSETSSSSDILGPGAAQLAEQLCDATSEAGRLLTQEVQEGINYLTQPEDTLEFGWLDALTGIISIITFYFDLVSDVLVAYYMRDDPASKNWFLAALLLLLLPMVVANGFSLYWYWFDERSCEPQYSPRHPRVPNYVWTFRVAAHLLLQAPVLRQVDIIYYGTKSTAETALQEALVDEVMEAALVSTPQDHSDTHKDSPSRRSSTRLSRSSAATSKRPVSACSVRTGGVCARGGYLALWIHAERDASNVELLLALVQDAPLLILHLYIMAHTLPSQALQGHISDTLVMQMLSVTMSLLTLAWSVASFVRASRMTEPSLGNLSILDLLLITLSHFCSIAAQVMSFSLFASKLEVVFFIIVTLHW
;
A
#
# COMPACT_ATOMS: atom_id res chain seq x y z
N ASP A 1 -6.50 34.31 -3.49
CA ASP A 1 -7.79 34.74 -2.93
C ASP A 1 -8.34 33.57 -2.14
N ASP A 2 -8.23 33.43 -0.83
CA ASP A 2 -7.88 34.36 0.25
C ASP A 2 -7.10 33.60 1.34
N ASN A 3 -6.04 34.23 1.82
CA ASN A 3 -5.14 33.73 2.87
C ASN A 3 -5.31 34.67 4.08
N LEU A 4 -6.01 34.23 5.13
CA LEU A 4 -6.19 35.02 6.35
C LEU A 4 -5.19 34.58 7.42
N ASP A 5 -4.06 35.26 7.36
CA ASP A 5 -2.92 35.22 8.26
C ASP A 5 -3.26 35.98 9.55
N CYS A 6 -3.39 35.27 10.68
CA CYS A 6 -3.65 35.85 11.99
C CYS A 6 -2.39 36.52 12.55
N ARG A 7 -2.21 37.80 12.23
CA ARG A 7 -1.15 38.66 12.78
C ARG A 7 -1.59 39.29 14.11
N LYS A 8 -0.83 39.00 15.17
CA LYS A 8 -0.74 39.76 16.43
C LYS A 8 -0.68 41.27 16.18
N PRO A 9 -1.24 42.11 17.06
CA PRO A 9 -0.70 43.44 17.28
C PRO A 9 -0.07 43.56 18.68
N ASP A 10 1.13 44.10 18.66
CA ASP A 10 1.90 44.53 19.81
C ASP A 10 1.24 45.71 20.53
N SER A 11 1.51 45.73 21.82
CA SER A 11 1.37 46.81 22.78
C SER A 11 2.07 48.10 22.35
N ASP A 12 1.36 49.24 22.38
CA ASP A 12 1.81 50.52 22.95
C ASP A 12 0.77 51.64 22.68
N ALA A 13 0.08 52.10 23.73
CA ALA A 13 -0.41 53.49 23.86
C ALA A 13 -0.95 53.76 25.27
N THR A 14 -0.40 54.79 25.91
CA THR A 14 -0.77 55.37 27.22
C THR A 14 -1.97 56.33 27.09
N PRO A 15 -2.57 56.82 28.21
CA PRO A 15 -4.02 56.91 28.37
C PRO A 15 -4.60 58.29 28.06
N SER A 16 -5.86 58.30 27.63
CA SER A 16 -6.74 59.47 27.75
C SER A 16 -8.08 59.04 28.33
N THR A 17 -8.36 59.59 29.51
CA THR A 17 -9.62 59.56 30.24
C THR A 17 -10.78 60.11 29.40
N SER A 18 -11.86 59.35 29.29
CA SER A 18 -13.22 59.91 29.21
C SER A 18 -14.23 58.87 29.69
N GLU A 19 -14.96 59.25 30.72
CA GLU A 19 -16.02 58.53 31.38
C GLU A 19 -17.18 58.22 30.41
N THR A 20 -17.63 56.96 30.39
CA THR A 20 -19.04 56.64 30.18
C THR A 20 -19.40 55.49 31.11
N SER A 21 -20.21 55.83 32.11
CA SER A 21 -20.85 54.93 33.05
C SER A 21 -22.04 54.20 32.42
N SER A 22 -22.39 53.07 33.05
CA SER A 22 -23.73 52.45 33.09
C SER A 22 -24.06 51.39 32.03
N SER A 23 -23.79 50.11 32.35
CA SER A 23 -24.83 49.07 32.47
C SER A 23 -24.21 47.69 32.77
N SER A 24 -23.72 47.47 33.99
CA SER A 24 -23.35 46.12 34.45
C SER A 24 -23.68 45.84 35.93
N ASP A 25 -24.27 46.79 36.65
CA ASP A 25 -24.44 46.68 38.11
C ASP A 25 -25.85 46.27 38.54
N ILE A 26 -26.43 45.25 37.89
CA ILE A 26 -27.62 44.54 38.39
C ILE A 26 -27.43 43.02 38.25
N LEU A 27 -26.27 42.49 38.63
CA LEU A 27 -26.13 41.07 38.96
C LEU A 27 -25.43 41.00 40.32
N GLY A 28 -26.17 40.63 41.36
CA GLY A 28 -25.61 40.47 42.71
C GLY A 28 -24.49 39.42 42.74
N PRO A 29 -23.64 39.43 43.79
CA PRO A 29 -22.44 38.58 43.88
C PRO A 29 -22.69 37.08 43.66
N GLY A 30 -23.90 36.59 43.97
CA GLY A 30 -24.29 35.20 43.69
C GLY A 30 -24.51 34.87 42.21
N ALA A 31 -24.81 35.85 41.36
CA ALA A 31 -25.05 35.63 39.94
C ALA A 31 -23.74 35.54 39.13
N ALA A 32 -22.70 36.26 39.55
CA ALA A 32 -21.33 36.09 39.02
C ALA A 32 -20.76 34.71 39.39
N GLN A 33 -20.97 34.28 40.64
CA GLN A 33 -20.52 32.98 41.13
C GLN A 33 -21.26 31.81 40.46
N LEU A 34 -22.55 31.98 40.18
CA LEU A 34 -23.35 31.01 39.41
C LEU A 34 -22.90 30.94 37.94
N ALA A 35 -22.55 32.07 37.33
CA ALA A 35 -22.03 32.10 35.96
C ALA A 35 -20.68 31.39 35.85
N GLU A 36 -19.79 31.55 36.84
CA GLU A 36 -18.50 30.85 36.91
C GLU A 36 -18.69 29.33 37.06
N GLN A 37 -19.57 28.90 37.97
CA GLN A 37 -19.89 27.48 38.14
C GLN A 37 -20.54 26.85 36.90
N LEU A 38 -21.40 27.60 36.19
CA LEU A 38 -21.98 27.16 34.93
C LEU A 38 -20.92 27.06 33.83
N CYS A 39 -19.96 27.99 33.78
CA CYS A 39 -18.86 27.94 32.81
C CYS A 39 -17.98 26.71 33.04
N ASP A 40 -17.62 26.44 34.29
CA ASP A 40 -16.82 25.27 34.67
C ASP A 40 -17.54 23.96 34.38
N ALA A 41 -18.82 23.85 34.75
CA ALA A 41 -19.63 22.67 34.46
C ALA A 41 -19.81 22.43 32.94
N THR A 42 -19.95 23.51 32.16
CA THR A 42 -20.08 23.42 30.69
C THR A 42 -18.75 23.07 30.03
N SER A 43 -17.63 23.59 30.54
CA SER A 43 -16.27 23.25 30.13
C SER A 43 -15.95 21.77 30.39
N GLU A 44 -16.26 21.28 31.60
CA GLU A 44 -16.06 19.87 31.99
C GLU A 44 -16.90 18.92 31.13
N ALA A 45 -18.19 19.24 30.94
CA ALA A 45 -19.08 18.47 30.09
C ALA A 45 -18.63 18.47 28.62
N GLY A 46 -18.15 19.61 28.11
CA GLY A 46 -17.54 19.71 26.79
C GLY A 46 -16.32 18.79 26.66
N ARG A 47 -15.45 18.75 27.68
CA ARG A 47 -14.25 17.91 27.70
C ARG A 47 -14.58 16.43 27.68
N LEU A 48 -15.56 16.00 28.48
CA LEU A 48 -16.05 14.62 28.51
C LEU A 48 -16.68 14.21 27.18
N LEU A 49 -17.48 15.08 26.55
CA LEU A 49 -18.04 14.81 25.23
C LEU A 49 -16.94 14.68 24.17
N THR A 50 -15.93 15.55 24.16
CA THR A 50 -14.78 15.37 23.26
C THR A 50 -13.99 14.10 23.56
N GLN A 51 -13.89 13.68 24.82
CA GLN A 51 -13.19 12.45 25.17
C GLN A 51 -13.96 11.22 24.68
N GLU A 52 -15.26 11.13 24.93
CA GLU A 52 -16.12 10.03 24.47
C GLU A 52 -16.20 10.00 22.94
N VAL A 53 -16.28 11.16 22.28
CA VAL A 53 -16.22 11.24 20.81
C VAL A 53 -14.84 10.82 20.32
N GLN A 54 -13.76 11.22 20.99
CA GLN A 54 -12.41 10.78 20.62
C GLN A 54 -12.22 9.28 20.85
N GLU A 55 -12.77 8.70 21.92
CA GLU A 55 -12.73 7.27 22.21
C GLU A 55 -13.60 6.48 21.23
N GLY A 56 -14.79 7.00 20.88
CA GLY A 56 -15.66 6.44 19.86
C GLY A 56 -15.05 6.52 18.46
N ILE A 57 -14.43 7.65 18.10
CA ILE A 57 -13.64 7.79 16.86
C ILE A 57 -12.48 6.81 16.91
N ASN A 58 -11.71 6.77 18.00
CA ASN A 58 -10.58 5.86 18.15
C ASN A 58 -11.02 4.40 17.99
N TYR A 59 -12.16 4.00 18.60
CA TYR A 59 -12.77 2.67 18.48
C TYR A 59 -13.23 2.37 17.04
N LEU A 60 -13.90 3.32 16.39
CA LEU A 60 -14.33 3.19 14.99
C LEU A 60 -13.16 3.26 14.00
N THR A 61 -12.02 3.82 14.40
CA THR A 61 -10.76 3.82 13.65
C THR A 61 -9.80 2.72 14.11
N GLN A 62 -10.21 1.83 15.03
CA GLN A 62 -9.39 0.66 15.32
C GLN A 62 -9.35 -0.18 14.04
N PRO A 63 -8.16 -0.45 13.50
CA PRO A 63 -8.04 -1.26 12.31
C PRO A 63 -8.62 -2.64 12.60
N GLU A 64 -9.65 -3.02 11.85
CA GLU A 64 -10.17 -4.39 11.84
C GLU A 64 -9.14 -5.26 11.11
N ASP A 65 -8.62 -6.26 11.82
CA ASP A 65 -7.44 -7.10 11.54
C ASP A 65 -6.09 -6.35 11.43
N THR A 66 -5.07 -6.81 12.16
CA THR A 66 -3.70 -6.36 11.97
C THR A 66 -3.25 -6.78 10.58
N LEU A 67 -3.22 -5.81 9.65
CA LEU A 67 -2.74 -6.05 8.30
C LEU A 67 -1.26 -6.45 8.37
N GLU A 68 -0.99 -7.73 8.16
CA GLU A 68 0.33 -8.33 8.24
C GLU A 68 0.72 -8.96 6.91
N PHE A 69 2.00 -8.82 6.55
CA PHE A 69 2.56 -9.51 5.40
C PHE A 69 2.74 -10.99 5.71
N GLY A 70 1.99 -11.84 5.00
CA GLY A 70 2.03 -13.29 5.14
C GLY A 70 2.89 -13.99 4.10
N TRP A 71 3.17 -15.28 4.31
CA TRP A 71 3.85 -16.13 3.31
C TRP A 71 3.06 -16.26 2.01
N LEU A 72 1.73 -16.12 2.06
CA LEU A 72 0.85 -16.13 0.90
C LEU A 72 1.06 -14.93 0.00
N ASP A 73 1.36 -13.77 0.58
CA ASP A 73 1.69 -12.55 -0.18
C ASP A 73 3.00 -12.74 -0.94
N ALA A 74 4.00 -13.32 -0.27
CA ALA A 74 5.27 -13.67 -0.90
C ALA A 74 5.09 -14.70 -2.04
N LEU A 75 4.31 -15.75 -1.81
CA LEU A 75 4.01 -16.76 -2.82
C LEU A 75 3.28 -16.15 -4.02
N THR A 76 2.31 -15.29 -3.76
CA THR A 76 1.56 -14.56 -4.78
C THR A 76 2.48 -13.71 -5.64
N GLY A 77 3.38 -12.92 -5.03
CA GLY A 77 4.36 -12.14 -5.78
C GLY A 77 5.29 -12.99 -6.66
N ILE A 78 5.71 -14.17 -6.16
CA ILE A 78 6.52 -15.12 -6.95
C ILE A 78 5.72 -15.68 -8.14
N ILE A 79 4.47 -16.08 -7.91
CA ILE A 79 3.58 -16.58 -8.97
C ILE A 79 3.37 -15.48 -10.02
N SER A 80 3.11 -14.23 -9.63
CA SER A 80 2.99 -13.10 -10.55
C SER A 80 4.24 -12.91 -11.42
N ILE A 81 5.44 -13.04 -10.84
CA ILE A 81 6.71 -12.96 -11.62
C ILE A 81 6.79 -14.10 -12.64
N ILE A 82 6.47 -15.33 -12.24
CA ILE A 82 6.52 -16.49 -13.13
C ILE A 82 5.51 -16.35 -14.27
N THR A 83 4.28 -15.97 -13.94
CA THR A 83 3.20 -15.76 -14.91
C THR A 83 3.53 -14.65 -15.89
N PHE A 84 4.11 -13.53 -15.43
CA PHE A 84 4.58 -12.46 -16.30
C PHE A 84 5.58 -12.96 -17.37
N TYR A 85 6.58 -13.74 -16.97
CA TYR A 85 7.53 -14.30 -17.93
C TYR A 85 6.89 -15.33 -18.85
N PHE A 86 5.95 -16.12 -18.34
CA PHE A 86 5.20 -17.06 -19.15
C PHE A 86 4.43 -16.33 -20.24
N ASP A 87 3.62 -15.32 -19.88
CA ASP A 87 2.83 -14.52 -20.82
C ASP A 87 3.73 -13.83 -21.86
N LEU A 88 4.80 -13.17 -21.40
CA LEU A 88 5.77 -12.52 -22.30
C LEU A 88 6.38 -13.50 -23.31
N VAL A 89 6.80 -14.69 -22.84
CA VAL A 89 7.42 -15.69 -23.73
C VAL A 89 6.38 -16.29 -24.66
N SER A 90 5.18 -16.62 -24.17
CA SER A 90 4.12 -17.19 -25.01
C SER A 90 3.66 -16.21 -26.09
N ASP A 91 3.51 -14.92 -25.77
CA ASP A 91 3.11 -13.89 -26.74
C ASP A 91 4.19 -13.67 -27.80
N VAL A 92 5.47 -13.66 -27.41
CA VAL A 92 6.60 -13.59 -28.35
C VAL A 92 6.65 -14.82 -29.25
N LEU A 93 6.43 -16.02 -28.71
CA LEU A 93 6.41 -17.26 -29.49
C LEU A 93 5.24 -17.27 -30.48
N VAL A 94 4.04 -16.88 -30.06
CA VAL A 94 2.87 -16.78 -30.95
C VAL A 94 3.15 -15.78 -32.06
N ALA A 95 3.65 -14.59 -31.74
CA ALA A 95 4.03 -13.58 -32.75
C ALA A 95 5.12 -14.11 -33.71
N TYR A 96 6.10 -14.85 -33.20
CA TYR A 96 7.12 -15.49 -34.03
C TYR A 96 6.51 -16.47 -35.03
N TYR A 97 5.62 -17.38 -34.57
CA TYR A 97 4.94 -18.33 -35.46
C TYR A 97 4.02 -17.63 -36.48
N MET A 98 3.37 -16.53 -36.10
CA MET A 98 2.55 -15.74 -37.01
C MET A 98 3.33 -15.13 -38.17
N ARG A 99 4.63 -14.87 -38.00
CA ARG A 99 5.47 -14.31 -39.07
C ARG A 99 5.61 -15.26 -40.26
N ASP A 100 5.65 -16.56 -39.97
CA ASP A 100 5.94 -17.61 -40.95
C ASP A 100 4.67 -18.19 -41.58
N ASP A 101 3.52 -18.09 -40.89
CA ASP A 101 2.22 -18.54 -41.40
C ASP A 101 1.57 -17.50 -42.36
N PRO A 102 1.32 -17.86 -43.64
CA PRO A 102 0.73 -16.94 -44.61
C PRO A 102 -0.67 -16.45 -44.23
N ALA A 103 -1.42 -17.20 -43.41
CA ALA A 103 -2.77 -16.81 -42.99
C ALA A 103 -2.76 -15.69 -41.93
N SER A 104 -1.77 -15.68 -41.04
CA SER A 104 -1.69 -14.76 -39.89
C SER A 104 -0.62 -13.68 -39.99
N LYS A 105 0.27 -13.76 -40.99
CA LYS A 105 1.38 -12.80 -41.20
C LYS A 105 0.97 -11.33 -41.25
N ASN A 106 -0.22 -11.00 -41.77
CA ASN A 106 -0.70 -9.62 -41.82
C ASN A 106 -0.93 -9.02 -40.43
N TRP A 107 -1.16 -9.85 -39.42
CA TRP A 107 -1.40 -9.44 -38.03
C TRP A 107 -0.13 -9.40 -37.18
N PHE A 108 1.01 -9.86 -37.71
CA PHE A 108 2.29 -9.87 -36.99
C PHE A 108 2.68 -8.50 -36.43
N LEU A 109 2.62 -7.46 -37.27
CA LEU A 109 2.99 -6.10 -36.85
C LEU A 109 2.02 -5.58 -35.78
N ALA A 110 0.72 -5.87 -35.90
CA ALA A 110 -0.28 -5.48 -34.92
C ALA A 110 -0.04 -6.16 -33.57
N ALA A 111 0.23 -7.47 -33.56
CA ALA A 111 0.58 -8.21 -32.34
C ALA A 111 1.86 -7.67 -31.69
N LEU A 112 2.89 -7.38 -32.48
CA LEU A 112 4.15 -6.82 -31.97
C LEU A 112 3.95 -5.41 -31.36
N LEU A 113 3.13 -4.57 -31.98
CA LEU A 113 2.82 -3.24 -31.46
C LEU A 113 1.98 -3.31 -30.18
N LEU A 114 0.96 -4.18 -30.15
CA LEU A 114 0.14 -4.43 -28.97
C LEU A 114 0.95 -5.02 -27.81
N LEU A 115 2.02 -5.77 -28.09
CA LEU A 115 2.95 -6.26 -27.07
C LEU A 115 3.93 -5.18 -26.58
N LEU A 116 4.59 -4.46 -27.48
CA LEU A 116 5.71 -3.58 -27.10
C LEU A 116 5.27 -2.20 -26.62
N LEU A 117 4.26 -1.60 -27.25
CA LEU A 117 3.86 -0.22 -26.94
C LEU A 117 3.34 -0.08 -25.50
N PRO A 118 2.44 -0.94 -25.00
CA PRO A 118 1.95 -0.84 -23.63
C PRO A 118 3.06 -1.16 -22.61
N MET A 119 3.96 -2.10 -22.90
CA MET A 119 5.13 -2.37 -22.06
C MET A 119 5.98 -1.11 -21.86
N VAL A 120 6.25 -0.36 -22.92
CA VAL A 120 7.00 0.90 -22.83
C VAL A 120 6.24 1.92 -21.97
N VAL A 121 4.94 2.07 -22.19
CA VAL A 121 4.09 3.02 -21.45
C VAL A 121 4.04 2.67 -19.96
N ALA A 122 3.77 1.41 -19.62
CA ALA A 122 3.69 0.95 -18.24
C ALA A 122 5.03 1.06 -17.50
N ASN A 123 6.15 0.77 -18.18
CA ASN A 123 7.48 1.00 -17.62
C ASN A 123 7.76 2.50 -17.40
N GLY A 124 7.28 3.37 -18.29
CA GLY A 124 7.33 4.82 -18.12
C GLY A 124 6.59 5.29 -16.86
N PHE A 125 5.35 4.85 -16.67
CA PHE A 125 4.55 5.17 -15.48
C PHE A 125 5.18 4.61 -14.19
N SER A 126 5.63 3.36 -14.21
CA SER A 126 6.31 2.74 -13.06
C SER A 126 7.57 3.53 -12.66
N LEU A 127 8.39 3.95 -13.62
CA LEU A 127 9.59 4.73 -13.35
C LEU A 127 9.23 6.14 -12.82
N TYR A 128 8.18 6.76 -13.38
CA TYR A 128 7.66 8.03 -12.91
C TYR A 128 7.23 7.96 -11.44
N TRP A 129 6.52 6.91 -11.03
CA TRP A 129 6.13 6.72 -9.63
C TRP A 129 7.33 6.56 -8.70
N TYR A 130 8.35 5.78 -9.07
CA TYR A 130 9.58 5.71 -8.27
C TYR A 130 10.24 7.09 -8.08
N TRP A 131 10.23 7.92 -9.12
CA TRP A 131 10.80 9.26 -9.07
C TRP A 131 9.94 10.22 -8.26
N PHE A 132 8.62 10.09 -8.37
CA PHE A 132 7.66 10.88 -7.63
C PHE A 132 7.74 10.57 -6.13
N ASP A 133 7.80 9.30 -5.74
CA ASP A 133 7.86 8.89 -4.34
C ASP A 133 9.14 9.40 -3.65
N GLU A 134 10.28 9.40 -4.35
CA GLU A 134 11.53 9.95 -3.81
C GLU A 134 11.45 11.48 -3.57
N ARG A 135 10.62 12.20 -4.34
CA ARG A 135 10.49 13.66 -4.24
C ARG A 135 9.36 14.12 -3.33
N SER A 136 8.26 13.38 -3.29
CA SER A 136 7.01 13.75 -2.61
C SER A 136 6.95 13.31 -1.16
N CYS A 137 7.92 12.53 -0.67
CA CYS A 137 8.04 12.21 0.75
C CYS A 137 8.40 13.47 1.57
N GLU A 138 7.37 14.25 1.96
CA GLU A 138 7.52 15.23 3.01
C GLU A 138 7.76 14.53 4.36
N PRO A 139 8.75 14.99 5.15
CA PRO A 139 9.18 14.31 6.38
C PRO A 139 8.13 14.27 7.50
N GLN A 140 6.95 14.85 7.30
CA GLN A 140 5.96 15.11 8.35
C GLN A 140 4.76 14.16 8.34
N TYR A 141 4.48 13.45 7.24
CA TYR A 141 3.32 12.55 7.12
C TYR A 141 3.64 11.14 6.59
N SER A 142 4.88 10.89 6.16
CA SER A 142 5.30 9.63 5.57
C SER A 142 6.44 9.02 6.39
N PRO A 143 6.36 7.75 6.83
CA PRO A 143 7.50 7.07 7.40
C PRO A 143 8.67 7.19 6.42
N ARG A 144 9.83 7.68 6.90
CA ARG A 144 10.99 7.95 6.04
C ARG A 144 11.25 6.75 5.13
N HIS A 145 11.06 6.94 3.82
CA HIS A 145 11.75 6.12 2.84
C HIS A 145 13.25 6.27 3.15
N PRO A 146 13.98 5.19 3.46
CA PRO A 146 15.43 5.29 3.54
C PRO A 146 15.92 5.76 2.17
N ARG A 147 16.64 6.89 2.12
CA ARG A 147 17.20 7.44 0.87
C ARG A 147 17.85 6.29 0.09
N VAL A 148 17.29 5.98 -1.07
CA VAL A 148 17.80 4.88 -1.86
C VAL A 148 19.16 5.27 -2.44
N PRO A 149 20.19 4.42 -2.26
CA PRO A 149 21.52 4.75 -2.76
C PRO A 149 21.54 4.73 -4.29
N ASN A 150 22.46 5.51 -4.89
CA ASN A 150 22.52 5.71 -6.34
C ASN A 150 22.59 4.40 -7.15
N TYR A 151 23.22 3.35 -6.63
CA TYR A 151 23.31 2.06 -7.33
C TYR A 151 21.94 1.36 -7.44
N VAL A 152 21.06 1.51 -6.44
CA VAL A 152 19.68 0.98 -6.50
C VAL A 152 18.89 1.75 -7.54
N TRP A 153 19.06 3.07 -7.62
CA TRP A 153 18.48 3.90 -8.68
C TRP A 153 18.94 3.48 -10.07
N THR A 154 20.25 3.26 -10.26
CA THR A 154 20.78 2.76 -11.53
C THR A 154 20.18 1.41 -11.90
N PHE A 155 20.06 0.49 -10.93
CA PHE A 155 19.41 -0.80 -11.14
C PHE A 155 17.94 -0.66 -11.54
N ARG A 156 17.18 0.19 -10.85
CA ARG A 156 15.78 0.46 -11.19
C ARG A 156 15.65 1.01 -12.61
N VAL A 157 16.45 2.01 -12.98
CA VAL A 157 16.44 2.57 -14.35
C VAL A 157 16.78 1.50 -15.37
N ALA A 158 17.83 0.70 -15.13
CA ALA A 158 18.21 -0.39 -16.02
C ALA A 158 17.10 -1.43 -16.18
N ALA A 159 16.41 -1.82 -15.10
CA ALA A 159 15.29 -2.75 -15.14
C ALA A 159 14.12 -2.21 -15.99
N HIS A 160 13.78 -0.92 -15.87
CA HIS A 160 12.72 -0.31 -16.69
C HIS A 160 13.14 -0.18 -18.16
N LEU A 161 14.42 0.07 -18.46
CA LEU A 161 14.94 0.05 -19.83
C LEU A 161 14.85 -1.35 -20.47
N LEU A 162 14.95 -2.41 -19.66
CA LEU A 162 14.70 -3.80 -20.07
C LEU A 162 13.22 -4.18 -20.04
N LEU A 163 12.34 -3.21 -19.84
CA LEU A 163 10.88 -3.37 -19.74
C LEU A 163 10.42 -4.27 -18.58
N GLN A 164 11.21 -4.39 -17.52
CA GLN A 164 10.98 -5.31 -16.38
C GLN A 164 10.22 -4.66 -15.19
N ALA A 165 9.41 -3.62 -15.42
CA ALA A 165 8.65 -2.97 -14.34
C ALA A 165 7.80 -3.93 -13.49
N PRO A 166 7.01 -4.87 -14.05
CA PRO A 166 6.19 -5.78 -13.24
C PRO A 166 7.02 -6.63 -12.28
N VAL A 167 8.14 -7.17 -12.77
CA VAL A 167 9.06 -7.99 -11.97
C VAL A 167 9.68 -7.17 -10.84
N LEU A 168 10.19 -5.98 -11.14
CA LEU A 168 10.82 -5.11 -10.15
C LEU A 168 9.85 -4.73 -9.03
N ARG A 169 8.60 -4.40 -9.39
CA ARG A 169 7.55 -4.04 -8.42
C ARG A 169 7.17 -5.21 -7.52
N GLN A 170 7.10 -6.43 -8.06
CA GLN A 170 6.85 -7.64 -7.26
C GLN A 170 8.03 -7.97 -6.33
N VAL A 171 9.27 -7.74 -6.76
CA VAL A 171 10.44 -7.86 -5.89
C VAL A 171 10.38 -6.85 -4.73
N ASP A 172 9.98 -5.60 -5.01
CA ASP A 172 9.81 -4.58 -3.97
C ASP A 172 8.70 -4.94 -2.96
N ILE A 173 7.56 -5.49 -3.41
CA ILE A 173 6.51 -6.01 -2.52
C ILE A 173 7.09 -7.04 -1.55
N ILE A 174 7.79 -8.05 -2.06
CA ILE A 174 8.38 -9.11 -1.23
C ILE A 174 9.44 -8.54 -0.28
N TYR A 175 10.27 -7.61 -0.76
CA TYR A 175 11.31 -6.98 0.05
C TYR A 175 10.73 -6.15 1.21
N TYR A 176 9.78 -5.25 0.94
CA TYR A 176 9.19 -4.42 1.99
C TYR A 176 8.29 -5.24 2.92
N GLY A 177 7.56 -6.22 2.37
CA GLY A 177 6.73 -7.15 3.12
C GLY A 177 7.55 -7.92 4.16
N THR A 178 8.58 -8.65 3.73
CA THR A 178 9.46 -9.42 4.64
C THR A 178 10.14 -8.55 5.69
N LYS A 179 10.49 -7.31 5.34
CA LYS A 179 11.12 -6.37 6.27
C LYS A 179 10.13 -5.81 7.28
N SER A 180 8.86 -5.64 6.90
CA SER A 180 7.80 -5.24 7.82
C SER A 180 7.56 -6.31 8.90
N THR A 181 7.49 -7.59 8.51
CA THR A 181 7.36 -8.71 9.47
C THR A 181 8.54 -8.76 10.44
N ALA A 182 9.77 -8.54 9.96
CA ALA A 182 10.96 -8.52 10.81
C ALA A 182 10.95 -7.33 11.80
N GLU A 183 10.44 -6.17 11.38
CA GLU A 183 10.29 -4.99 12.25
C GLU A 183 9.26 -5.26 13.36
N THR A 184 8.11 -5.86 13.02
CA THR A 184 7.08 -6.26 14.00
C THR A 184 7.63 -7.26 15.02
N ALA A 185 8.30 -8.33 14.57
CA ALA A 185 8.88 -9.33 15.46
C ALA A 185 9.95 -8.74 16.41
N LEU A 186 10.73 -7.76 15.93
CA LEU A 186 11.72 -7.06 16.76
C LEU A 186 11.03 -6.18 17.82
N GLN A 187 9.93 -5.51 17.46
CA GLN A 187 9.15 -4.69 18.39
C GLN A 187 8.51 -5.54 19.49
N GLU A 188 7.94 -6.69 19.15
CA GLU A 188 7.38 -7.64 20.11
C GLU A 188 8.43 -8.12 21.11
N ALA A 189 9.61 -8.54 20.62
CA ALA A 189 10.71 -8.97 21.49
C ALA A 189 11.22 -7.87 22.45
N LEU A 190 11.24 -6.61 21.98
CA LEU A 190 11.60 -5.46 22.82
C LEU A 190 10.55 -5.18 23.90
N VAL A 191 9.27 -5.32 23.58
CA VAL A 191 8.17 -5.14 24.55
C VAL A 191 8.22 -6.23 25.62
N ASP A 192 8.48 -7.47 25.23
CA ASP A 192 8.66 -8.59 26.16
C ASP A 192 9.85 -8.37 27.11
N GLU A 193 11.00 -7.91 26.60
CA GLU A 193 12.18 -7.60 27.43
C GLU A 193 11.89 -6.46 28.42
N VAL A 194 11.19 -5.41 28.00
CA VAL A 194 10.81 -4.29 28.88
C VAL A 194 9.80 -4.73 29.94
N MET A 195 8.83 -5.56 29.56
CA MET A 195 7.82 -6.10 30.49
C MET A 195 8.46 -7.04 31.53
N GLU A 196 9.39 -7.90 31.11
CA GLU A 196 10.15 -8.77 32.01
C GLU A 196 11.02 -7.95 32.97
N ALA A 197 11.73 -6.93 32.47
CA ALA A 197 12.52 -6.02 33.31
C ALA A 197 11.65 -5.25 34.31
N ALA A 198 10.43 -4.86 33.94
CA ALA A 198 9.47 -4.20 34.83
C ALA A 198 8.99 -5.13 35.96
N LEU A 199 8.69 -6.40 35.65
CA LEU A 199 8.26 -7.41 36.63
C LEU A 199 9.35 -7.77 37.65
N VAL A 200 10.62 -7.73 37.26
CA VAL A 200 11.75 -7.97 38.18
C VAL A 200 11.99 -6.80 39.14
N SER A 201 11.50 -5.60 38.81
CA SER A 201 11.74 -4.38 39.59
C SER A 201 10.70 -4.07 40.67
N THR A 202 9.63 -4.85 40.81
CA THR A 202 8.66 -4.67 41.91
C THR A 202 9.28 -5.02 43.27
N PRO A 203 9.33 -4.09 44.24
CA PRO A 203 9.84 -4.38 45.58
C PRO A 203 8.93 -5.41 46.26
N GLN A 204 9.52 -6.54 46.68
CA GLN A 204 8.92 -7.42 47.68
C GLN A 204 8.82 -6.63 48.98
N ASP A 205 7.61 -6.22 49.35
CA ASP A 205 7.31 -5.55 50.61
C ASP A 205 7.48 -6.55 51.76
N HIS A 206 8.71 -6.70 52.22
CA HIS A 206 9.05 -7.52 53.39
C HIS A 206 8.66 -6.72 54.64
N SER A 207 7.44 -6.95 55.10
CA SER A 207 6.96 -6.50 56.39
C SER A 207 7.62 -7.30 57.51
N ASP A 208 8.82 -6.88 57.95
CA ASP A 208 9.42 -7.37 59.19
C ASP A 208 9.52 -6.25 60.24
N THR A 209 8.70 -6.43 61.27
CA THR A 209 8.73 -5.75 62.56
C THR A 209 10.03 -6.03 63.33
N HIS A 210 10.80 -5.01 63.72
CA HIS A 210 11.22 -4.75 65.14
C HIS A 210 12.23 -3.58 65.31
N LYS A 211 11.85 -2.65 66.19
CA LYS A 211 12.57 -1.93 67.27
C LYS A 211 14.04 -1.42 67.16
N ASP A 212 14.14 -0.14 67.57
CA ASP A 212 15.12 0.49 68.48
C ASP A 212 16.53 0.93 68.01
N SER A 213 16.63 2.27 67.83
CA SER A 213 17.62 3.22 68.37
C SER A 213 19.10 3.26 67.91
N PRO A 214 19.79 4.41 68.06
CA PRO A 214 20.85 4.86 67.14
C PRO A 214 22.27 4.89 67.75
N SER A 215 23.33 4.65 66.95
CA SER A 215 24.67 5.19 67.26
C SER A 215 25.67 5.22 66.08
N ARG A 216 26.33 6.39 65.94
CA ARG A 216 27.76 6.68 65.66
C ARG A 216 28.56 5.97 64.52
N ARG A 217 29.04 6.85 63.62
CA ARG A 217 30.44 7.16 63.20
C ARG A 217 31.24 6.19 62.29
N SER A 218 31.85 6.86 61.28
CA SER A 218 33.18 6.68 60.65
C SER A 218 33.44 5.56 59.62
N SER A 219 33.51 6.02 58.35
CA SER A 219 34.63 5.86 57.37
C SER A 219 35.40 4.54 57.27
N THR A 220 35.44 3.97 56.05
CA THR A 220 36.70 3.75 55.28
C THR A 220 36.42 3.34 53.82
N ARG A 221 37.24 3.89 52.92
CA ARG A 221 37.42 3.48 51.51
C ARG A 221 37.79 2.00 51.38
N LEU A 222 37.38 1.37 50.27
CA LEU A 222 38.32 0.66 49.40
C LEU A 222 37.71 0.42 48.00
N SER A 223 38.56 0.66 47.02
CA SER A 223 38.38 0.61 45.58
C SER A 223 38.17 -0.80 45.03
N ARG A 224 37.33 -0.93 44.00
CA ARG A 224 37.63 -1.84 42.88
C ARG A 224 37.10 -1.30 41.55
N SER A 225 38.06 -0.96 40.71
CA SER A 225 37.94 -0.68 39.29
C SER A 225 37.45 -1.93 38.55
N SER A 226 36.39 -1.78 37.76
CA SER A 226 36.17 -2.58 36.55
C SER A 226 35.60 -1.66 35.47
N ALA A 227 36.36 -1.52 34.39
CA ALA A 227 36.02 -0.77 33.20
C ALA A 227 34.79 -1.39 32.52
N ALA A 228 33.70 -0.63 32.45
CA ALA A 228 32.58 -0.92 31.55
C ALA A 228 32.65 0.08 30.41
N THR A 229 33.06 -0.42 29.24
CA THR A 229 33.11 0.33 27.99
C THR A 229 31.70 0.75 27.58
N SER A 230 31.48 2.06 27.63
CA SER A 230 30.42 2.86 27.01
C SER A 230 29.54 2.12 25.98
N LYS A 231 28.34 1.69 26.41
CA LYS A 231 27.16 1.64 25.54
C LYS A 231 26.32 2.86 25.88
N ARG A 232 26.14 3.75 24.90
CA ARG A 232 25.25 4.91 25.01
C ARG A 232 23.84 4.42 25.41
N PRO A 233 23.15 5.04 26.38
CA PRO A 233 21.75 4.74 26.59
C PRO A 233 20.98 5.26 25.37
N VAL A 234 20.35 4.33 24.65
CA VAL A 234 19.33 4.66 23.65
C VAL A 234 18.25 5.43 24.40
N SER A 235 17.97 6.63 23.90
CA SER A 235 17.00 7.56 24.46
C SER A 235 15.66 6.87 24.71
N ALA A 236 15.33 6.68 25.99
CA ALA A 236 14.04 6.21 26.50
C ALA A 236 12.92 7.27 26.35
N CYS A 237 12.86 7.92 25.18
CA CYS A 237 11.94 9.03 24.91
C CYS A 237 11.05 8.73 23.69
N SER A 238 10.48 7.53 23.63
CA SER A 238 9.47 7.19 22.61
C SER A 238 8.29 6.34 23.11
N VAL A 239 8.16 6.12 24.43
CA VAL A 239 7.08 5.27 24.99
C VAL A 239 5.91 6.12 25.52
N ARG A 240 5.76 7.37 25.08
CA ARG A 240 4.70 8.24 25.61
C ARG A 240 4.05 9.13 24.56
N THR A 241 3.26 8.51 23.69
CA THR A 241 1.97 9.01 23.22
C THR A 241 1.24 7.86 22.51
N GLY A 242 0.26 7.28 23.19
CA GLY A 242 -0.75 6.44 22.55
C GLY A 242 -1.63 7.33 21.66
N GLY A 243 -1.65 7.02 20.37
CA GLY A 243 -2.40 7.78 19.37
C GLY A 243 -1.92 7.45 17.95
N VAL A 244 -2.41 6.34 17.40
CA VAL A 244 -2.75 6.10 15.97
C VAL A 244 -1.69 6.33 14.86
N CYS A 245 -0.52 6.92 15.08
CA CYS A 245 0.41 7.31 13.99
C CYS A 245 1.80 6.68 14.09
N ALA A 246 1.87 5.36 14.24
CA ALA A 246 3.12 4.62 14.00
C ALA A 246 2.83 3.29 13.31
N ARG A 247 2.19 3.32 12.12
CA ARG A 247 2.35 2.21 11.17
C ARG A 247 3.86 2.05 10.95
N GLY A 248 4.41 0.87 11.26
CA GLY A 248 5.82 0.55 11.06
C GLY A 248 6.25 0.96 9.65
N GLY A 249 7.42 1.59 9.53
CA GLY A 249 7.79 2.27 8.30
C GLY A 249 7.74 1.35 7.08
N TYR A 250 8.13 0.09 7.23
CA TYR A 250 8.10 -0.89 6.15
C TYR A 250 6.70 -1.40 5.80
N LEU A 251 5.74 -1.41 6.74
CA LEU A 251 4.37 -1.82 6.46
C LEU A 251 3.69 -0.83 5.50
N ALA A 252 3.86 0.48 5.74
CA ALA A 252 3.36 1.51 4.85
C ALA A 252 4.01 1.42 3.45
N LEU A 253 5.32 1.18 3.40
CA LEU A 253 6.06 0.99 2.15
C LEU A 253 5.57 -0.22 1.36
N TRP A 254 5.25 -1.32 2.04
CA TRP A 254 4.67 -2.50 1.40
C TRP A 254 3.29 -2.20 0.80
N ILE A 255 2.39 -1.54 1.54
CA ILE A 255 1.07 -1.14 1.03
C ILE A 255 1.21 -0.25 -0.21
N HIS A 256 2.12 0.72 -0.19
CA HIS A 256 2.40 1.57 -1.35
C HIS A 256 2.97 0.79 -2.53
N ALA A 257 3.90 -0.12 -2.28
CA ALA A 257 4.47 -0.98 -3.32
C ALA A 257 3.41 -1.87 -3.97
N GLU A 258 2.49 -2.45 -3.19
CA GLU A 258 1.38 -3.26 -3.72
C GLU A 258 0.43 -2.43 -4.58
N ARG A 259 0.03 -1.25 -4.09
CA ARG A 259 -0.85 -0.34 -4.84
C ARG A 259 -0.24 0.01 -6.19
N ASP A 260 1.03 0.39 -6.21
CA ASP A 260 1.66 0.78 -7.46
C ASP A 260 1.88 -0.43 -8.39
N ALA A 261 2.28 -1.60 -7.85
CA ALA A 261 2.44 -2.81 -8.64
C ALA A 261 1.13 -3.23 -9.32
N SER A 262 0.04 -3.28 -8.55
CA SER A 262 -1.29 -3.64 -9.06
C SER A 262 -1.80 -2.63 -10.10
N ASN A 263 -1.47 -1.34 -9.97
CA ASN A 263 -1.76 -0.34 -11.00
C ASN A 263 -0.94 -0.57 -12.29
N VAL A 264 0.34 -0.92 -12.19
CA VAL A 264 1.17 -1.29 -13.37
C VAL A 264 0.59 -2.52 -14.06
N GLU A 265 0.27 -3.56 -13.28
CA GLU A 265 -0.32 -4.79 -13.80
C GLU A 265 -1.66 -4.51 -14.45
N LEU A 266 -2.55 -3.73 -13.83
CA LEU A 266 -3.86 -3.39 -14.39
C LEU A 266 -3.73 -2.61 -15.71
N LEU A 267 -2.78 -1.68 -15.78
CA LEU A 267 -2.49 -0.94 -17.00
C LEU A 267 -2.05 -1.86 -18.13
N LEU A 268 -1.16 -2.82 -17.84
CA LEU A 268 -0.76 -3.84 -18.83
C LEU A 268 -1.94 -4.73 -19.21
N ALA A 269 -2.71 -5.19 -18.23
CA ALA A 269 -3.89 -6.03 -18.48
C ALA A 269 -4.88 -5.37 -19.45
N LEU A 270 -5.15 -4.07 -19.26
CA LEU A 270 -6.12 -3.34 -20.08
C LEU A 270 -5.57 -2.93 -21.44
N VAL A 271 -4.33 -2.45 -21.50
CA VAL A 271 -3.75 -1.84 -22.71
C VAL A 271 -3.02 -2.86 -23.59
N GLN A 272 -2.52 -3.95 -23.01
CA GLN A 272 -1.83 -5.04 -23.71
C GLN A 272 -2.67 -6.30 -23.75
N ASP A 273 -2.99 -6.89 -22.60
CA ASP A 273 -3.46 -8.27 -22.56
C ASP A 273 -4.86 -8.40 -23.15
N ALA A 274 -5.78 -7.48 -22.84
CA ALA A 274 -7.13 -7.47 -23.39
C ALA A 274 -7.17 -7.37 -24.94
N PRO A 275 -6.54 -6.38 -25.60
CA PRO A 275 -6.55 -6.31 -27.06
C PRO A 275 -5.74 -7.44 -27.70
N LEU A 276 -4.64 -7.88 -27.09
CA LEU A 276 -3.83 -8.99 -27.61
C LEU A 276 -4.60 -10.33 -27.52
N LEU A 277 -5.33 -10.56 -26.43
CA LEU A 277 -6.20 -11.72 -26.24
C LEU A 277 -7.32 -11.78 -27.29
N ILE A 278 -7.96 -10.64 -27.58
CA ILE A 278 -8.97 -10.52 -28.65
C ILE A 278 -8.34 -10.84 -30.01
N LEU A 279 -7.14 -10.32 -30.31
CA LEU A 279 -6.43 -10.59 -31.55
C LEU A 279 -6.09 -12.08 -31.70
N HIS A 280 -5.57 -12.71 -30.65
CA HIS A 280 -5.22 -14.13 -30.66
C HIS A 280 -6.45 -15.02 -30.85
N LEU A 281 -7.57 -14.71 -30.17
CA LEU A 281 -8.84 -15.42 -30.36
C LEU A 281 -9.43 -15.20 -31.77
N TYR A 282 -9.32 -13.99 -32.32
CA TYR A 282 -9.74 -13.68 -33.69
C TYR A 282 -8.94 -14.50 -34.72
N ILE A 283 -7.61 -14.57 -34.58
CA ILE A 283 -6.75 -15.36 -35.46
C ILE A 283 -7.12 -16.85 -35.34
N MET A 284 -7.28 -17.33 -34.11
CA MET A 284 -7.66 -18.71 -33.84
C MET A 284 -9.00 -19.06 -34.49
N ALA A 285 -10.00 -18.16 -34.45
CA ALA A 285 -11.29 -18.37 -35.11
C ALA A 285 -11.17 -18.54 -36.64
N HIS A 286 -10.14 -17.97 -37.27
CA HIS A 286 -9.88 -18.10 -38.71
C HIS A 286 -9.02 -19.31 -39.06
N THR A 287 -8.09 -19.71 -38.18
CA THR A 287 -7.20 -20.85 -38.43
C THR A 287 -7.86 -22.19 -38.09
N LEU A 288 -8.75 -22.22 -37.09
CA LEU A 288 -9.40 -23.44 -36.60
C LEU A 288 -10.18 -24.22 -37.69
N PRO A 289 -10.98 -23.60 -38.59
CA PRO A 289 -11.70 -24.34 -39.63
C PRO A 289 -10.76 -25.04 -40.63
N SER A 290 -9.63 -24.42 -40.94
CA SER A 290 -8.66 -24.96 -41.89
C SER A 290 -7.92 -26.18 -41.32
N GLN A 291 -7.62 -26.18 -40.02
CA GLN A 291 -6.94 -27.29 -39.35
C GLN A 291 -7.89 -28.43 -38.95
N ALA A 292 -9.12 -28.12 -38.54
CA ALA A 292 -10.14 -29.12 -38.24
C ALA A 292 -10.44 -30.01 -39.46
N LEU A 293 -10.34 -29.46 -40.67
CA LEU A 293 -10.53 -30.19 -41.92
C LEU A 293 -9.35 -31.14 -42.26
N GLN A 294 -8.14 -30.82 -41.78
CA GLN A 294 -6.93 -31.62 -42.01
C GLN A 294 -6.72 -32.73 -40.97
N GLY A 295 -7.51 -32.75 -39.88
CA GLY A 295 -7.48 -33.81 -38.86
C GLY A 295 -6.20 -33.87 -38.02
N HIS A 296 -5.28 -32.92 -38.19
CA HIS A 296 -4.05 -32.81 -37.40
C HIS A 296 -4.16 -31.59 -36.49
N ILE A 297 -4.21 -31.81 -35.17
CA ILE A 297 -4.04 -30.74 -34.19
C ILE A 297 -2.58 -30.32 -34.28
N SER A 298 -2.32 -29.08 -34.69
CA SER A 298 -0.96 -28.55 -34.72
C SER A 298 -0.49 -28.19 -33.31
N ASP A 299 0.78 -28.44 -33.01
CA ASP A 299 1.38 -28.04 -31.71
C ASP A 299 1.23 -26.53 -31.46
N THR A 300 1.23 -25.73 -32.54
CA THR A 300 1.00 -24.29 -32.49
C THR A 300 -0.39 -23.92 -31.96
N LEU A 301 -1.43 -24.69 -32.29
CA LEU A 301 -2.79 -24.44 -31.81
C LEU A 301 -2.89 -24.73 -30.31
N VAL A 302 -2.26 -25.80 -29.83
CA VAL A 302 -2.23 -26.15 -28.40
C VAL A 302 -1.52 -25.07 -27.59
N MET A 303 -0.37 -24.59 -28.07
CA MET A 303 0.35 -23.48 -27.42
C MET A 303 -0.47 -22.19 -27.42
N GLN A 304 -1.19 -21.89 -28.50
CA GLN A 304 -2.06 -20.72 -28.58
C GLN A 304 -3.26 -20.82 -27.61
N MET A 305 -3.88 -22.00 -27.49
CA MET A 305 -4.94 -22.23 -26.51
C MET A 305 -4.44 -22.03 -25.07
N LEU A 306 -3.27 -22.60 -24.75
CA LEU A 306 -2.66 -22.46 -23.42
C LEU A 306 -2.32 -21.00 -23.11
N SER A 307 -1.71 -20.30 -24.08
CA SER A 307 -1.41 -18.86 -23.97
C SER A 307 -2.67 -18.06 -23.70
N VAL A 308 -3.71 -18.20 -24.52
CA VAL A 308 -5.00 -17.50 -24.36
C VAL A 308 -5.62 -17.77 -22.98
N THR A 309 -5.58 -19.01 -22.50
CA THR A 309 -6.14 -19.33 -21.17
C THR A 309 -5.34 -18.73 -20.02
N MET A 310 -4.01 -18.72 -20.10
CA MET A 310 -3.16 -18.12 -19.07
C MET A 310 -3.30 -16.60 -19.07
N SER A 311 -3.25 -15.95 -20.23
CA SER A 311 -3.39 -14.49 -20.30
C SER A 311 -4.77 -14.02 -19.81
N LEU A 312 -5.84 -14.81 -20.04
CA LEU A 312 -7.16 -14.54 -19.47
C LEU A 312 -7.18 -14.67 -17.93
N LEU A 313 -6.46 -15.65 -17.39
CA LEU A 313 -6.30 -15.81 -15.95
C LEU A 313 -5.49 -14.65 -15.35
N THR A 314 -4.39 -14.25 -15.99
CA THR A 314 -3.56 -13.10 -15.60
C THR A 314 -4.36 -11.80 -15.61
N LEU A 315 -5.17 -11.59 -16.65
CA LEU A 315 -6.05 -10.42 -16.77
C LEU A 315 -7.07 -10.38 -15.62
N ALA A 316 -7.71 -11.51 -15.32
CA ALA A 316 -8.65 -11.61 -14.20
C ALA A 316 -7.96 -11.41 -12.83
N TRP A 317 -6.76 -11.98 -12.67
CA TRP A 317 -5.92 -11.83 -11.48
C TRP A 317 -5.53 -10.38 -11.25
N SER A 318 -5.11 -9.67 -12.30
CA SER A 318 -4.70 -8.26 -12.22
C SER A 318 -5.81 -7.35 -11.70
N VAL A 319 -7.05 -7.53 -12.18
CA VAL A 319 -8.22 -6.78 -11.69
C VAL A 319 -8.50 -7.09 -10.22
N ALA A 320 -8.44 -8.36 -9.82
CA ALA A 320 -8.65 -8.76 -8.43
C ALA A 320 -7.55 -8.21 -7.49
N SER A 321 -6.29 -8.25 -7.94
CA SER A 321 -5.14 -7.67 -7.25
C SER A 321 -5.29 -6.17 -7.06
N PHE A 322 -5.80 -5.44 -8.05
CA PHE A 322 -6.10 -4.01 -7.92
C PHE A 322 -7.21 -3.73 -6.90
N VAL A 323 -8.29 -4.52 -6.88
CA VAL A 323 -9.35 -4.40 -5.86
C VAL A 323 -8.80 -4.65 -4.47
N ARG A 324 -7.95 -5.68 -4.32
CA ARG A 324 -7.27 -5.98 -3.06
C ARG A 324 -6.36 -4.84 -2.61
N ALA A 325 -5.51 -4.34 -3.51
CA ALA A 325 -4.58 -3.26 -3.19
C ALA A 325 -5.33 -1.96 -2.82
N SER A 326 -6.43 -1.66 -3.50
CA SER A 326 -7.29 -0.52 -3.17
C SER A 326 -7.88 -0.66 -1.75
N ARG A 327 -8.32 -1.85 -1.36
CA ARG A 327 -8.78 -2.10 0.02
C ARG A 327 -7.67 -1.91 1.04
N MET A 328 -6.45 -2.41 0.79
CA MET A 328 -5.33 -2.26 1.72
C MET A 328 -4.91 -0.80 1.95
N THR A 329 -5.19 0.10 1.00
CA THR A 329 -4.92 1.54 1.17
C THR A 329 -5.93 2.23 2.08
N GLU A 330 -7.14 1.67 2.22
CA GLU A 330 -8.23 2.22 3.00
C GLU A 330 -8.24 1.59 4.40
N PRO A 331 -7.88 2.33 5.47
CA PRO A 331 -7.73 1.74 6.82
C PRO A 331 -9.01 1.17 7.40
N SER A 332 -10.18 1.61 6.89
CA SER A 332 -11.50 1.13 7.30
C SER A 332 -11.88 -0.22 6.67
N LEU A 333 -11.14 -0.68 5.66
CA LEU A 333 -11.39 -1.93 4.95
C LEU A 333 -10.28 -2.93 5.29
N GLY A 334 -10.62 -3.98 6.04
CA GLY A 334 -9.68 -5.08 6.34
C GLY A 334 -9.18 -5.79 5.07
N ASN A 335 -8.19 -6.68 5.24
CA ASN A 335 -7.66 -7.49 4.14
C ASN A 335 -8.75 -8.44 3.57
N LEU A 336 -8.61 -8.81 2.30
CA LEU A 336 -9.47 -9.83 1.69
C LEU A 336 -9.06 -11.21 2.19
N SER A 337 -10.04 -12.04 2.55
CA SER A 337 -9.80 -13.47 2.70
C SER A 337 -9.33 -14.07 1.37
N ILE A 338 -8.52 -15.12 1.42
CA ILE A 338 -8.09 -15.88 0.23
C ILE A 338 -9.30 -16.37 -0.55
N LEU A 339 -10.35 -16.80 0.16
CA LEU A 339 -11.59 -17.25 -0.48
C LEU A 339 -12.24 -16.11 -1.25
N ASP A 340 -12.30 -14.91 -0.66
CA ASP A 340 -12.87 -13.74 -1.33
C ASP A 340 -12.04 -13.35 -2.55
N LEU A 341 -10.71 -13.37 -2.44
CA LEU A 341 -9.80 -13.10 -3.56
C LEU A 341 -10.03 -14.11 -4.70
N LEU A 342 -10.15 -15.40 -4.39
CA LEU A 342 -10.41 -16.45 -5.38
C LEU A 342 -11.79 -16.29 -6.04
N LEU A 343 -12.83 -15.97 -5.26
CA LEU A 343 -14.17 -15.74 -5.80
C LEU A 343 -14.21 -14.48 -6.70
N ILE A 344 -13.54 -13.41 -6.30
CA ILE A 344 -13.43 -12.18 -7.10
C ILE A 344 -12.70 -12.48 -8.41
N THR A 345 -11.54 -13.16 -8.36
CA THR A 345 -10.79 -13.55 -9.56
C THR A 345 -11.61 -14.45 -10.47
N LEU A 346 -12.29 -15.47 -9.93
CA LEU A 346 -13.12 -16.38 -10.72
C LEU A 346 -14.33 -15.67 -11.36
N SER A 347 -14.95 -14.75 -10.63
CA SER A 347 -16.04 -13.92 -11.13
C SER A 347 -15.58 -13.06 -12.32
N HIS A 348 -14.43 -12.38 -12.17
CA HIS A 348 -13.83 -11.60 -13.25
C HIS A 348 -13.41 -12.48 -14.42
N PHE A 349 -12.82 -13.65 -14.18
CA PHE A 349 -12.45 -14.61 -15.22
C PHE A 349 -13.67 -14.97 -16.08
N CYS A 350 -14.78 -15.38 -15.47
CA CYS A 350 -16.00 -15.74 -16.19
C CYS A 350 -16.59 -14.56 -16.99
N SER A 351 -16.62 -13.37 -16.38
CA SER A 351 -17.17 -12.16 -17.03
C SER A 351 -16.33 -11.69 -18.20
N ILE A 352 -15.00 -11.60 -18.01
CA ILE A 352 -14.06 -11.17 -19.03
C ILE A 352 -14.00 -12.19 -20.15
N ALA A 353 -13.99 -13.50 -19.85
CA ALA A 353 -14.01 -14.57 -20.85
C ALA A 353 -15.18 -14.42 -21.82
N ALA A 354 -16.39 -14.25 -21.28
CA ALA A 354 -17.59 -14.09 -22.10
C ALA A 354 -17.50 -12.85 -23.02
N GLN A 355 -16.95 -11.75 -22.51
CA GLN A 355 -16.78 -10.51 -23.27
C GLN A 355 -15.75 -10.67 -24.39
N VAL A 356 -14.54 -11.15 -24.09
CA VAL A 356 -13.47 -11.29 -25.09
C VAL A 356 -13.81 -12.32 -26.16
N MET A 357 -14.49 -13.42 -25.80
CA MET A 357 -15.00 -14.38 -26.78
C MET A 357 -16.06 -13.76 -27.69
N SER A 358 -16.99 -12.98 -27.14
CA SER A 358 -18.02 -12.28 -27.91
C SER A 358 -17.40 -11.29 -28.91
N PHE A 359 -16.46 -10.46 -28.46
CA PHE A 359 -15.75 -9.52 -29.34
C PHE A 359 -14.98 -10.23 -30.44
N SER A 360 -14.30 -11.33 -30.11
CA SER A 360 -13.51 -12.10 -31.09
C SER A 360 -14.40 -12.76 -32.15
N LEU A 361 -15.54 -13.34 -31.74
CA LEU A 361 -16.50 -13.92 -32.67
C LEU A 361 -17.17 -12.86 -33.54
N PHE A 362 -17.52 -11.70 -32.97
CA PHE A 362 -18.08 -10.60 -33.74
C PHE A 362 -17.08 -10.05 -34.76
N ALA A 363 -15.83 -9.84 -34.35
CA ALA A 363 -14.73 -9.46 -35.23
C ALA A 363 -14.53 -10.48 -36.36
N SER A 364 -14.73 -11.77 -36.10
CA SER A 364 -14.59 -12.82 -37.12
C SER A 364 -15.65 -12.79 -38.24
N LYS A 365 -16.82 -12.19 -37.99
CA LYS A 365 -17.90 -12.09 -38.98
C LYS A 365 -18.03 -10.71 -39.59
N LEU A 366 -17.74 -9.66 -38.82
CA LEU A 366 -17.99 -8.27 -39.18
C LEU A 366 -16.73 -7.43 -38.92
N GLU A 367 -15.61 -7.83 -39.51
CA GLU A 367 -14.28 -7.22 -39.28
C GLU A 367 -14.29 -5.69 -39.40
N VAL A 368 -14.79 -5.15 -40.51
CA VAL A 368 -14.81 -3.69 -40.76
C VAL A 368 -15.68 -2.95 -39.75
N VAL A 369 -16.85 -3.49 -39.42
CA VAL A 369 -17.79 -2.86 -38.46
C VAL A 369 -17.20 -2.90 -37.05
N PHE A 370 -16.55 -4.00 -36.68
CA PHE A 370 -15.88 -4.14 -35.40
C PHE A 370 -14.78 -3.10 -35.22
N PHE A 371 -13.86 -2.96 -36.19
CA PHE A 371 -12.80 -1.95 -36.10
C PHE A 371 -13.34 -0.51 -36.09
N ILE A 372 -14.40 -0.21 -36.84
CA ILE A 372 -15.07 1.09 -36.78
C ILE A 372 -15.63 1.35 -35.39
N ILE A 373 -16.35 0.39 -34.79
CA ILE A 373 -16.94 0.55 -33.46
C ILE A 373 -15.85 0.71 -32.41
N VAL A 374 -14.79 -0.10 -32.44
CA VAL A 374 -13.68 -0.01 -31.49
C VAL A 374 -12.97 1.35 -31.61
N THR A 375 -12.69 1.81 -32.83
CA THR A 375 -12.01 3.10 -33.07
C THR A 375 -12.90 4.31 -32.74
N LEU A 376 -14.23 4.17 -32.78
CA LEU A 376 -15.16 5.24 -32.39
C LEU A 376 -15.47 5.24 -30.90
N HIS A 377 -15.36 4.09 -30.24
CA HIS A 377 -15.68 3.93 -28.82
C HIS A 377 -14.53 4.32 -27.90
N TRP A 378 -13.29 3.99 -28.32
CA TRP A 378 -12.05 4.44 -27.70
C TRP A 378 -11.54 5.72 -28.36
#